data_AF-A0A094B9C3-F1
#
_entry.id   AF-A0A094B9C3-F1
#
_cell.length_a   1.000
_cell.length_b   1.000
_cell.length_c   1.000
_cell.angle_alpha   90.00
_cell.angle_beta   90.00
_cell.angle_gamma   90.00
#
_symmetry.space_group_name_H-M   'P 1'
#
loop_
_entity.id
_entity.type
_entity.pdbx_description
1 polymer ?
#
loop_
_entity_poly.entity_id
_entity_poly.type
_entity_poly.pdbx_seq_one_letter_code
_entity_poly.pdbx_strand_id
1 'polypeptide(L)'
;TSTNSLALLGIIAHYFAEDGQLRESVLALRELEGRHTGANQSQLILKVIDEFGIASKVGYFIMDNAENNDTMIQSLSAALEERYIPYNAKQYRLHCNGHIINLTAQAFLFSTEDKALLEINNLSSSYIPTQLEMETWRRKGPLGKLHNIVVYIQRSPQRQSAFQKLSQGRRLLRDNKT
;
A
#
# COMPACT_ATOMS: atom_id res chain seq x y z
N THR A 1 0.42 8.29 4.87
CA THR A 1 1.39 9.32 5.31
C THR A 1 2.03 8.85 6.60
N SER A 2 3.34 9.02 6.73
CA SER A 2 4.09 8.62 7.94
C SER A 2 3.59 9.39 9.16
N THR A 3 3.40 8.71 10.30
CA THR A 3 3.00 9.31 11.58
C THR A 3 4.01 10.33 12.12
N ASN A 4 5.24 10.33 11.59
CA ASN A 4 6.33 11.18 12.03
C ASN A 4 6.46 12.46 11.18
N SER A 5 5.52 12.73 10.27
CA SER A 5 5.52 13.88 9.34
C SER A 5 6.74 14.00 8.41
N LEU A 6 7.64 13.03 8.42
CA LEU A 6 8.80 12.96 7.52
C LEU A 6 8.42 12.23 6.23
N ALA A 7 8.79 12.82 5.12
CA ALA A 7 8.63 12.26 3.79
C ALA A 7 9.90 11.49 3.43
N LEU A 8 9.90 10.17 3.57
CA LEU A 8 11.07 9.36 3.26
C LEU A 8 10.92 8.70 1.88
N LEU A 9 11.97 8.77 1.08
CA LEU A 9 12.13 8.03 -0.17
C LEU A 9 13.17 6.93 0.05
N GLY A 10 12.71 5.68 0.04
CA GLY A 10 13.56 4.50 0.03
C GLY A 10 13.80 4.02 -1.39
N ILE A 11 15.07 3.74 -1.73
CA ILE A 11 15.46 3.17 -3.02
C ILE A 11 16.14 1.83 -2.75
N ILE A 12 15.52 0.76 -3.23
CA ILE A 12 16.04 -0.61 -3.14
C ILE A 12 16.33 -1.08 -4.56
N ALA A 13 17.55 -1.52 -4.81
CA ALA A 13 17.93 -2.12 -6.08
C ALA A 13 17.85 -3.64 -5.98
N HIS A 14 17.25 -4.25 -6.99
CA HIS A 14 17.29 -5.68 -7.24
C HIS A 14 18.06 -5.92 -8.54
N TYR A 15 19.10 -6.75 -8.49
CA TYR A 15 20.00 -6.96 -9.63
C TYR A 15 20.65 -8.34 -9.59
N PHE A 16 21.12 -8.80 -10.76
CA PHE A 16 21.99 -9.97 -10.83
C PHE A 16 23.44 -9.55 -10.64
N ALA A 17 24.13 -10.16 -9.69
CA ALA A 17 25.56 -9.97 -9.51
C ALA A 17 26.38 -10.76 -10.54
N GLU A 18 27.69 -10.58 -10.53
CA GLU A 18 28.61 -11.25 -11.47
C GLU A 18 28.57 -12.78 -11.38
N ASP A 19 28.19 -13.32 -10.22
CA ASP A 19 27.96 -14.74 -9.98
C ASP A 19 26.61 -15.26 -10.51
N GLY A 20 25.83 -14.40 -11.18
CA GLY A 20 24.50 -14.69 -11.69
C GLY A 20 23.43 -14.80 -10.61
N GLN A 21 23.75 -14.48 -9.35
CA GLN A 21 22.78 -14.55 -8.25
C GLN A 21 21.97 -13.26 -8.15
N LEU A 22 20.67 -13.40 -7.89
CA LEU A 22 19.80 -12.28 -7.58
C LEU A 22 20.15 -11.72 -6.20
N ARG A 23 20.40 -10.42 -6.14
CA ARG A 23 20.69 -9.68 -4.91
C ARG A 23 19.75 -8.50 -4.75
N GLU A 24 19.56 -8.09 -3.51
CA GLU A 24 18.88 -6.86 -3.16
C GLU A 24 19.80 -5.99 -2.30
N SER A 25 19.70 -4.68 -2.47
CA SER A 25 20.47 -3.72 -1.68
C SER A 25 19.69 -2.42 -1.52
N VAL A 26 19.61 -1.93 -0.28
CA VAL A 26 19.10 -0.59 -0.01
C VAL A 26 20.17 0.40 -0.48
N LEU A 27 19.90 1.10 -1.58
CA LEU A 27 20.81 2.11 -2.11
C LEU A 27 20.72 3.41 -1.31
N ALA A 28 19.50 3.78 -0.92
CA ALA A 28 19.26 5.03 -0.22
C ALA A 28 17.99 4.98 0.63
N LEU A 29 18.04 5.70 1.74
CA LEU A 29 16.87 6.16 2.49
C LEU A 29 17.09 7.64 2.71
N ARG A 30 16.37 8.49 1.98
CA ARG A 30 16.57 9.94 1.99
C ARG A 30 15.28 10.62 2.38
N GLU A 31 15.38 11.73 3.09
CA GLU A 31 14.26 12.63 3.30
C GLU A 31 14.01 13.45 2.03
N LEU A 32 12.75 13.57 1.65
CA LEU A 32 12.29 14.39 0.54
C LEU A 32 11.90 15.77 1.08
N GLU A 33 12.84 16.71 1.00
CA GLU A 33 12.59 18.09 1.39
C GLU A 33 11.75 18.83 0.34
N GLY A 34 10.87 19.74 0.80
CA GLY A 34 10.05 20.57 -0.07
C GLY A 34 8.78 19.88 -0.59
N ARG A 35 8.30 20.27 -1.78
CA ARG A 35 7.05 19.71 -2.34
C ARG A 35 7.27 18.28 -2.85
N HIS A 36 6.30 17.40 -2.58
CA HIS A 36 6.36 15.99 -3.00
C HIS A 36 5.96 15.77 -4.47
N THR A 37 6.46 16.64 -5.36
CA THR A 37 6.23 16.50 -6.80
C THR A 37 7.08 15.38 -7.37
N GLY A 38 6.65 14.78 -8.48
CA GLY A 38 7.46 13.75 -9.14
C GLY A 38 8.81 14.29 -9.63
N ALA A 39 8.87 15.53 -10.09
CA ALA A 39 10.14 16.15 -10.49
C ALA A 39 11.16 16.23 -9.33
N ASN A 40 10.72 16.58 -8.11
CA ASN A 40 11.60 16.62 -6.95
C ASN A 40 12.11 15.21 -6.57
N GLN A 41 11.21 14.23 -6.56
CA GLN A 41 11.59 12.83 -6.32
C GLN A 41 12.58 12.31 -7.37
N SER A 42 12.36 12.67 -8.64
CA SER A 42 13.23 12.28 -9.76
C SER A 42 14.63 12.84 -9.60
N GLN A 43 14.78 14.09 -9.15
CA GLN A 43 16.10 14.67 -8.89
C GLN A 43 16.84 13.92 -7.79
N LEU A 44 16.13 13.53 -6.73
CA LEU A 44 16.72 12.75 -5.64
C LEU A 44 17.15 11.36 -6.12
N ILE A 45 16.32 10.69 -6.92
CA ILE A 45 16.63 9.38 -7.50
C ILE A 45 17.83 9.49 -8.45
N LEU A 46 17.88 10.52 -9.30
CA LEU A 46 18.99 10.74 -10.22
C LEU A 46 20.31 10.97 -9.47
N LYS A 47 20.31 11.69 -8.35
CA LYS A 47 21.50 11.83 -7.49
C LYS A 47 21.99 10.47 -6.98
N VAL A 48 21.09 9.60 -6.54
CA VAL A 48 21.46 8.24 -6.09
C VAL A 48 21.99 7.40 -7.26
N ILE A 49 21.38 7.49 -8.44
CA ILE A 49 21.89 6.83 -9.65
C ILE A 49 23.32 7.28 -9.97
N ASP A 50 23.61 8.57 -9.79
CA ASP A 50 24.92 9.17 -10.03
C ASP A 50 25.95 8.78 -8.96
N GLU A 51 25.57 8.81 -7.68
CA GLU A 51 26.40 8.37 -6.55
C GLU A 51 26.90 6.93 -6.75
N PHE A 52 26.08 6.06 -7.32
CA PHE A 52 26.42 4.67 -7.59
C PHE A 52 27.01 4.43 -9.00
N GLY A 53 26.98 5.43 -9.89
CA GLY A 53 27.47 5.29 -11.27
C GLY A 53 26.69 4.26 -12.11
N ILE A 54 25.38 4.10 -11.85
CA ILE A 54 24.56 3.04 -12.45
C ILE A 54 23.62 3.53 -13.56
N ALA A 55 23.74 4.77 -14.04
CA ALA A 55 22.80 5.39 -14.97
C ALA A 55 22.51 4.53 -16.23
N SER A 56 23.53 3.90 -16.81
CA SER A 56 23.38 3.03 -17.99
C SER A 56 22.89 1.62 -17.69
N LYS A 57 22.71 1.28 -16.40
CA LYS A 57 22.28 -0.04 -15.91
C LYS A 57 20.89 0.00 -15.28
N VAL A 58 20.25 1.17 -15.27
CA VAL A 58 18.91 1.34 -14.71
C VAL A 58 17.91 0.54 -15.55
N GLY A 59 17.25 -0.41 -14.92
CA GLY A 59 16.20 -1.22 -15.50
C GLY A 59 14.82 -0.66 -15.19
N TYR A 60 13.99 -1.46 -14.52
CA TYR A 60 12.61 -1.12 -14.21
C TYR A 60 12.47 -0.45 -12.83
N PHE A 61 11.50 0.45 -12.70
CA PHE A 61 11.06 0.99 -11.41
C PHE A 61 9.71 0.39 -11.02
N ILE A 62 9.63 -0.14 -9.80
CA ILE A 62 8.38 -0.60 -9.18
C ILE A 62 7.96 0.46 -8.17
N MET A 63 6.78 1.05 -8.35
CA MET A 63 6.27 2.11 -7.48
C MET A 63 4.77 1.92 -7.22
N ASP A 64 4.22 2.56 -6.19
CA ASP A 64 2.78 2.55 -5.95
C ASP A 64 2.01 3.34 -7.02
N ASN A 65 0.67 3.27 -6.98
CA ASN A 65 -0.19 3.84 -8.02
C ASN A 65 -0.53 5.31 -7.75
N ALA A 66 0.47 6.10 -7.34
CA ALA A 66 0.32 7.53 -7.10
C ALA A 66 0.63 8.32 -8.38
N GLU A 67 -0.19 9.32 -8.70
CA GLU A 67 -0.04 10.14 -9.92
C GLU A 67 1.33 10.85 -10.00
N ASN A 68 1.91 11.22 -8.86
CA ASN A 68 3.23 11.84 -8.83
C ASN A 68 4.34 10.89 -9.32
N ASN A 69 4.17 9.56 -9.23
CA ASN A 69 5.13 8.60 -9.77
C ASN A 69 5.17 8.60 -11.30
N ASP A 70 4.06 8.93 -11.96
CA ASP A 70 4.04 9.08 -13.42
C ASP A 70 4.88 10.28 -13.85
N THR A 71 4.70 11.41 -13.16
CA THR A 71 5.53 12.61 -13.40
C THR A 71 6.99 12.40 -13.00
N MET A 72 7.25 11.58 -11.98
CA MET A 72 8.59 11.24 -11.52
C MET A 72 9.35 10.49 -12.60
N ILE A 73 8.80 9.37 -13.09
CA ILE A 73 9.53 8.55 -14.05
C ILE A 73 9.70 9.27 -15.40
N GLN A 74 8.75 10.12 -15.79
CA GLN A 74 8.89 10.99 -16.97
C GLN A 74 10.04 11.98 -16.81
N SER A 75 10.16 12.62 -15.64
CA SER A 75 11.26 13.54 -15.35
C SER A 75 12.62 12.81 -15.35
N LEU A 76 12.67 11.59 -14.82
CA LEU A 76 13.88 10.78 -14.81
C LEU A 76 14.29 10.37 -16.23
N SER A 77 13.31 9.98 -17.05
CA SER A 77 13.49 9.65 -18.46
C SER A 77 14.15 10.80 -19.22
N ALA A 78 13.61 12.01 -19.08
CA ALA A 78 14.16 13.21 -19.73
C ALA A 78 15.60 13.49 -19.27
N ALA A 79 15.88 13.38 -17.96
CA ALA A 79 17.21 13.62 -17.41
C ALA A 79 18.25 12.57 -17.86
N LEU A 80 17.83 11.33 -18.11
CA LEU A 80 18.69 10.28 -18.69
C LEU A 80 18.91 10.51 -20.19
N GLU A 81 17.88 10.94 -20.92
CA GLU A 81 17.99 11.28 -22.35
C GLU A 81 18.94 12.46 -22.60
N GLU A 82 18.93 13.49 -21.73
CA GLU A 82 19.90 14.59 -21.75
C GLU A 82 21.36 14.12 -21.62
N ARG A 83 21.56 12.92 -21.06
CA ARG A 83 22.86 12.28 -20.89
C ARG A 83 23.14 11.22 -21.96
N TYR A 84 22.35 11.22 -23.03
CA TYR A 84 22.41 10.25 -24.13
C TYR A 84 22.16 8.80 -23.69
N ILE A 85 21.37 8.60 -22.64
CA ILE A 85 20.93 7.29 -22.16
C ILE A 85 19.45 7.12 -22.53
N PRO A 86 19.12 6.34 -23.58
CA PRO A 86 17.73 6.11 -23.95
C PRO A 86 17.00 5.38 -22.83
N TYR A 87 15.92 5.99 -22.33
CA TYR A 87 15.11 5.42 -21.28
C TYR A 87 13.64 5.68 -21.61
N ASN A 88 12.81 4.65 -21.60
CA ASN A 88 11.39 4.80 -21.91
C ASN A 88 10.56 4.70 -20.63
N ALA A 89 10.14 5.86 -20.11
CA ALA A 89 9.31 5.96 -18.91
C ALA A 89 8.08 5.04 -18.91
N LYS A 90 7.41 4.81 -20.03
CA LYS A 90 6.22 3.94 -20.07
C LYS A 90 6.58 2.46 -19.99
N GLN A 91 7.64 2.07 -20.69
CA GLN A 91 8.07 0.67 -20.76
C GLN A 91 8.70 0.20 -19.44
N TYR A 92 9.50 1.05 -18.80
CA TYR A 92 10.25 0.69 -17.60
C TYR A 92 9.51 0.97 -16.28
N ARG A 93 8.25 1.39 -16.35
CA ARG A 93 7.41 1.60 -15.16
C ARG A 93 6.58 0.36 -14.84
N LEU A 94 6.80 -0.18 -13.65
CA LEU A 94 5.99 -1.24 -13.05
C LEU A 94 5.16 -0.67 -11.89
N HIS A 95 4.02 -1.28 -11.65
CA HIS A 95 3.15 -0.95 -10.52
C HIS A 95 3.39 -1.94 -9.39
N CYS A 96 3.34 -1.46 -8.15
CA CYS A 96 3.47 -2.31 -6.98
C CYS A 96 2.25 -3.24 -6.88
N ASN A 97 2.47 -4.54 -7.06
CA ASN A 97 1.42 -5.56 -6.96
C ASN A 97 0.69 -5.50 -5.61
N GLY A 98 1.41 -5.28 -4.51
CA GLY A 98 0.79 -5.14 -3.18
C GLY A 98 -0.19 -3.96 -3.13
N HIS A 99 0.17 -2.84 -3.75
CA HIS A 99 -0.72 -1.68 -3.82
C HIS A 99 -1.96 -1.97 -4.69
N ILE A 100 -1.80 -2.63 -5.85
CA ILE A 100 -2.92 -3.02 -6.71
C ILE A 100 -3.87 -3.99 -5.98
N ILE A 101 -3.34 -5.01 -5.30
CA ILE A 101 -4.15 -5.94 -4.50
C ILE A 101 -4.92 -5.19 -3.41
N ASN A 102 -4.26 -4.25 -2.72
CA ASN A 102 -4.94 -3.42 -1.73
C ASN A 102 -6.05 -2.57 -2.36
N LEU A 103 -5.84 -1.95 -3.52
CA LEU A 103 -6.89 -1.22 -4.24
C LEU A 103 -8.05 -2.13 -4.65
N THR A 104 -7.77 -3.33 -5.14
CA THR A 104 -8.80 -4.33 -5.49
C THR A 104 -9.58 -4.75 -4.25
N ALA A 105 -8.90 -5.05 -3.14
CA ALA A 105 -9.53 -5.39 -1.87
C ALA A 105 -10.40 -4.23 -1.37
N GLN A 106 -9.92 -2.99 -1.44
CA GLN A 106 -10.70 -1.82 -1.05
C GLN A 106 -11.93 -1.65 -1.93
N ALA A 107 -11.80 -1.75 -3.26
CA ALA A 107 -12.93 -1.63 -4.17
C ALA A 107 -13.95 -2.78 -4.01
N PHE A 108 -13.48 -3.97 -3.63
CA PHE A 108 -14.36 -5.11 -3.35
C PHE A 108 -15.08 -4.97 -2.00
N LEU A 109 -14.37 -4.52 -0.96
CA LEU A 109 -14.89 -4.43 0.40
C LEU A 109 -15.74 -3.17 0.63
N PHE A 110 -15.45 -2.08 -0.08
CA PHE A 110 -16.08 -0.77 0.09
C PHE A 110 -16.67 -0.30 -1.25
N SER A 111 -17.90 0.23 -1.24
CA SER A 111 -18.44 0.94 -2.39
C SER A 111 -17.64 2.24 -2.62
N THR A 112 -17.61 2.73 -3.86
CA THR A 112 -16.83 3.91 -4.27
C THR A 112 -17.14 5.19 -3.50
N GLU A 113 -18.27 5.25 -2.80
CA GLU A 113 -18.74 6.41 -2.02
C GLU A 113 -18.22 6.42 -0.57
N ASP A 114 -17.69 5.29 -0.06
CA ASP A 114 -17.47 5.07 1.38
C ASP A 114 -16.02 5.30 1.87
N LYS A 115 -15.09 5.80 1.01
CA LYS A 115 -13.67 6.00 1.36
C LYS A 115 -13.44 6.86 2.62
N ALA A 116 -14.35 7.79 2.92
CA ALA A 116 -14.29 8.66 4.10
C ALA A 116 -14.46 7.90 5.45
N LEU A 117 -14.96 6.66 5.42
CA LEU A 117 -15.29 5.91 6.65
C LEU A 117 -14.16 4.96 7.10
N LEU A 118 -13.08 4.85 6.32
CA LEU A 118 -11.89 4.07 6.67
C LEU A 118 -11.15 4.65 7.88
N GLU A 119 -11.23 5.97 8.09
CA GLU A 119 -10.60 6.63 9.25
C GLU A 119 -11.35 6.36 10.57
N ILE A 120 -12.66 6.09 10.51
CA ILE A 120 -13.51 5.94 11.70
C ILE A 120 -13.36 4.55 12.35
N ASN A 121 -13.07 3.51 11.56
CA ASN A 121 -12.99 2.13 12.05
C ASN A 121 -11.74 1.84 12.91
N ASN A 122 -10.82 2.79 13.05
CA ASN A 122 -9.63 2.67 13.89
C ASN A 122 -9.88 3.01 15.38
N LEU A 123 -11.12 3.30 15.79
CA LEU A 123 -11.45 3.65 17.18
C LEU A 123 -12.36 2.61 17.84
N SER A 124 -11.69 1.72 18.59
CA SER A 124 -12.19 0.87 19.69
C SER A 124 -12.77 -0.52 19.35
N SER A 125 -12.11 -1.55 19.89
CA SER A 125 -12.42 -2.98 19.75
C SER A 125 -13.45 -3.51 20.77
N SER A 126 -14.18 -2.63 21.49
CA SER A 126 -15.16 -3.02 22.52
C SER A 126 -16.48 -2.24 22.45
N TYR A 127 -16.85 -1.79 21.26
CA TYR A 127 -18.07 -1.02 21.05
C TYR A 127 -19.27 -1.92 20.68
N ILE A 128 -20.42 -1.70 21.34
CA ILE A 128 -21.70 -2.28 20.93
C ILE A 128 -22.36 -1.29 19.98
N PRO A 129 -22.40 -1.57 18.67
CA PRO A 129 -23.01 -0.67 17.69
C PRO A 129 -24.52 -0.57 17.88
N THR A 130 -24.99 0.66 17.81
CA THR A 130 -26.39 1.07 17.82
C THR A 130 -27.11 0.58 16.55
N GLN A 131 -28.44 0.57 16.58
CA GLN A 131 -29.24 0.18 15.41
C GLN A 131 -28.96 1.04 14.19
N LEU A 132 -28.76 2.35 14.40
CA LEU A 132 -28.42 3.30 13.34
C LEU A 132 -27.08 2.95 12.70
N GLU A 133 -26.05 2.64 13.50
CA GLU A 133 -24.74 2.24 12.98
C GLU A 133 -24.79 0.89 12.27
N MET A 134 -25.56 -0.08 12.80
CA MET A 134 -25.78 -1.36 12.13
C MET A 134 -26.45 -1.18 10.76
N GLU A 135 -27.43 -0.28 10.65
CA GLU A 135 -28.06 0.08 9.37
C GLU A 135 -27.09 0.79 8.43
N THR A 136 -26.29 1.74 8.94
CA THR A 136 -25.22 2.39 8.18
C THR A 136 -24.21 1.37 7.67
N TRP A 137 -23.78 0.42 8.50
CA TRP A 137 -22.84 -0.62 8.09
C TRP A 137 -23.44 -1.59 7.09
N ARG A 138 -24.72 -1.96 7.20
CA ARG A 138 -25.39 -2.78 6.18
C ARG A 138 -25.40 -2.12 4.79
N ARG A 139 -25.39 -0.78 4.74
CA ARG A 139 -25.25 -0.03 3.49
C ARG A 139 -23.82 -0.08 2.93
N LYS A 140 -22.80 -0.35 3.75
CA LYS A 140 -21.36 -0.51 3.37
C LYS A 140 -21.01 -1.85 2.69
N GLY A 141 -21.97 -2.53 2.07
CA GLY A 141 -21.70 -3.72 1.25
C GLY A 141 -21.25 -4.98 2.03
N PRO A 142 -20.44 -5.86 1.41
CA PRO A 142 -20.05 -7.17 1.97
C PRO A 142 -19.34 -7.09 3.32
N LEU A 143 -18.49 -6.08 3.56
CA LEU A 143 -17.74 -5.95 4.81
C LEU A 143 -18.67 -5.63 5.98
N GLY A 144 -19.63 -4.74 5.80
CA GLY A 144 -20.61 -4.43 6.85
C GLY A 144 -21.51 -5.62 7.20
N LYS A 145 -21.84 -6.46 6.21
CA LYS A 145 -22.52 -7.74 6.46
C LYS A 145 -21.63 -8.70 7.25
N LEU A 146 -20.36 -8.86 6.86
CA LEU A 146 -19.39 -9.70 7.56
C LEU A 146 -19.18 -9.25 9.00
N HIS A 147 -18.96 -7.95 9.22
CA HIS A 147 -18.80 -7.37 10.54
C HIS A 147 -20.03 -7.61 11.41
N ASN A 148 -21.24 -7.38 10.90
CA ASN A 148 -22.47 -7.65 11.62
C ASN A 148 -22.60 -9.14 12.02
N ILE A 149 -22.20 -10.06 11.14
CA ILE A 149 -22.17 -11.50 11.42
C ILE A 149 -21.18 -11.81 12.54
N VAL A 150 -19.95 -11.29 12.45
CA VAL A 150 -18.90 -11.47 13.46
C VAL A 150 -19.37 -10.92 14.82
N VAL A 151 -19.88 -9.70 14.86
CA VAL A 151 -20.44 -9.08 16.07
C VAL A 151 -21.60 -9.91 16.62
N TYR A 152 -22.54 -10.32 15.78
CA TYR A 152 -23.68 -11.15 16.20
C TYR A 152 -23.22 -12.45 16.87
N ILE A 153 -22.25 -13.14 16.28
CA ILE A 153 -21.66 -14.39 16.80
C ILE A 153 -20.95 -14.12 18.13
N GLN A 154 -20.16 -13.05 18.21
CA GLN A 154 -19.34 -12.76 19.39
C GLN A 154 -20.13 -12.22 20.59
N ARG A 155 -21.36 -11.73 20.40
CA ARG A 155 -22.20 -11.14 21.46
C ARG A 155 -22.71 -12.10 22.55
N SER A 156 -22.60 -13.42 22.39
CA SER A 156 -23.08 -14.39 23.38
C SER A 156 -22.25 -15.67 23.39
N PRO A 157 -21.91 -16.24 24.57
CA PRO A 157 -21.24 -17.53 24.67
C PRO A 157 -21.99 -18.66 23.96
N GLN A 158 -23.32 -18.63 23.99
CA GLN A 158 -24.17 -19.61 23.29
C GLN A 158 -23.98 -19.51 21.77
N ARG A 159 -23.90 -18.30 21.21
CA ARG A 159 -23.66 -18.08 19.77
C ARG A 159 -22.25 -18.45 19.34
N GLN A 160 -21.26 -18.15 20.17
CA GLN A 160 -19.88 -18.58 19.94
C GLN A 160 -19.75 -20.12 19.93
N SER A 161 -20.41 -20.79 20.89
CA SER A 161 -20.47 -22.25 20.95
C SER A 161 -21.20 -22.86 19.75
N ALA A 162 -22.34 -22.27 19.36
CA ALA A 162 -23.07 -22.69 18.16
C ALA A 162 -22.23 -22.54 16.88
N PHE A 163 -21.53 -21.41 16.74
CA PHE A 163 -20.60 -21.20 15.63
C PHE A 163 -19.48 -22.24 15.64
N GLN A 164 -18.86 -22.49 16.80
CA GLN A 164 -17.77 -23.47 16.92
C GLN A 164 -18.21 -24.88 16.51
N LYS A 165 -19.45 -25.27 16.81
CA LYS A 165 -20.02 -26.55 16.35
C LYS A 165 -20.20 -26.57 14.83
N LEU A 166 -20.78 -25.51 14.26
CA LEU A 166 -21.04 -25.39 12.81
C LEU A 166 -19.74 -25.28 11.99
N SER A 167 -18.71 -24.66 12.55
CA SER A 167 -17.44 -24.36 11.88
C SER A 167 -16.39 -25.47 12.03
N GLN A 168 -16.78 -26.66 12.51
CA GLN A 168 -15.89 -27.80 12.76
C GLN A 168 -14.74 -27.45 13.72
N GLY A 169 -15.06 -26.76 14.82
CA GLY A 169 -14.10 -26.43 15.88
C GLY A 169 -13.40 -25.08 15.70
N ARG A 170 -13.61 -24.36 14.59
CA ARG A 170 -12.99 -23.05 14.35
C ARG A 170 -13.61 -21.98 15.25
N ARG A 171 -12.79 -21.06 15.73
CA ARG A 171 -13.21 -19.91 16.53
C ARG A 171 -12.94 -18.63 15.75
N LEU A 172 -13.84 -17.66 15.87
CA LEU A 172 -13.53 -16.30 15.45
C LEU A 172 -12.53 -15.75 16.46
N LEU A 173 -11.32 -15.44 16.00
CA LEU A 173 -10.32 -14.79 16.84
C LEU A 173 -10.88 -13.42 17.24
N ARG A 174 -10.84 -13.12 18.54
CA ARG A 174 -10.84 -11.71 18.98
C ARG A 174 -9.46 -11.20 18.65
N ASP A 175 -9.40 -10.14 17.85
CA ASP A 175 -8.15 -9.44 17.57
C ASP A 175 -7.78 -8.59 18.80
N ASN A 176 -7.54 -9.26 19.94
CA ASN A 176 -7.07 -8.66 21.18
C ASN A 176 -5.84 -9.46 21.64
N LYS A 177 -4.71 -9.25 20.95
CA LYS A 177 -3.39 -9.22 21.60
C LYS A 177 -2.89 -7.77 21.62
N THR A 178 -3.66 -6.93 22.30
CA THR A 178 -3.24 -5.69 22.97
C THR A 178 -4.27 -5.40 24.04
#